data_AF-A0A653DIW9-F1
#
_entry.id   AF-A0A653DIW9-F1
#
_cell.length_a   1.000
_cell.length_b   1.000
_cell.length_c   1.000
_cell.angle_alpha   90.00
_cell.angle_beta   90.00
_cell.angle_gamma   90.00
#
_symmetry.space_group_name_H-M   'P 1'
#
loop_
_entity.id
_entity.type
_entity.pdbx_description
1 polymer ?
#
loop_
_entity_poly.entity_id
_entity_poly.type
_entity_poly.pdbx_seq_one_letter_code
_entity_poly.pdbx_strand_id
1 'polypeptide(L)'
;MDRVTKCCAQYLIKHLNVDNCIEIRSLPGISKNKEFIQQVDAFIEKEFPKISKSNPVLNLYCIRIEVLHQFREEMINVNESSLCRLVLEWIKREVEGENLSMQMLAEKTFMLYLAIDNSLQDCSSLPSGDVSDTEMVQDYKKMSLKDKPVGSKAKRKILGQPSKPRVLVYSDIGKEVELEMEPDWSLITSCSVGEHSFLALVTLGGKLSTLSIQLRLNTPSTPSPVQTPDTSRHASEEKPDLYCALANMSCPRCSVGCANFLNTLVVCVRGTVHSRNERMEEPTSDA
;
A
#
# COMPACT_ATOMS: atom_id res chain seq x y z
N MET A 1 -40.21 5.60 6.90
CA MET A 1 -39.69 4.49 6.07
C MET A 1 -38.59 3.70 6.78
N ASP A 2 -37.97 4.24 7.83
CA ASP A 2 -36.79 3.65 8.49
C ASP A 2 -37.04 2.28 9.13
N ARG A 3 -38.25 2.02 9.62
CA ARG A 3 -38.63 0.70 10.16
C ARG A 3 -38.53 -0.40 9.09
N VAL A 4 -38.99 -0.10 7.87
CA VAL A 4 -38.94 -1.05 6.75
C VAL A 4 -37.48 -1.30 6.36
N THR A 5 -36.68 -0.24 6.23
CA THR A 5 -35.24 -0.34 5.94
C THR A 5 -34.51 -1.20 6.96
N LYS A 6 -34.78 -1.03 8.26
CA LYS A 6 -34.19 -1.86 9.33
C LYS A 6 -34.60 -3.32 9.21
N CYS A 7 -35.88 -3.62 8.99
CA CYS A 7 -36.34 -5.01 8.83
C CYS A 7 -35.74 -5.67 7.58
N CYS A 8 -35.63 -4.95 6.45
CA CYS A 8 -34.98 -5.44 5.24
C CYS A 8 -33.49 -5.73 5.47
N ALA A 9 -32.77 -4.81 6.12
CA ALA A 9 -31.35 -5.01 6.46
C ALA A 9 -31.16 -6.25 7.33
N GLN A 10 -31.96 -6.40 8.40
CA GLN A 10 -31.92 -7.58 9.26
C GLN A 10 -32.23 -8.89 8.50
N TYR A 11 -33.20 -8.85 7.58
CA TYR A 11 -33.53 -10.00 6.74
C TYR A 11 -32.35 -10.39 5.84
N LEU A 12 -31.72 -9.42 5.17
CA LEU A 12 -30.56 -9.65 4.31
C LEU A 12 -29.38 -10.23 5.10
N ILE A 13 -29.07 -9.70 6.29
CA ILE A 13 -28.02 -10.25 7.17
C ILE A 13 -28.34 -11.70 7.56
N LYS A 14 -29.59 -11.97 7.96
CA LYS A 14 -30.00 -13.31 8.40
C LYS A 14 -29.88 -14.36 7.28
N HIS A 15 -30.02 -13.95 6.03
CA HIS A 15 -29.96 -14.81 4.85
C HIS A 15 -28.68 -14.62 4.02
N LEU A 16 -27.66 -14.01 4.60
CA LEU A 16 -26.37 -13.79 3.95
C LEU A 16 -25.63 -15.12 3.73
N ASN A 17 -25.10 -15.33 2.53
CA ASN A 17 -24.36 -16.51 2.13
C ASN A 17 -23.29 -16.17 1.08
N VAL A 18 -22.47 -17.16 0.72
CA VAL A 18 -21.35 -17.02 -0.23
C VAL A 18 -21.81 -16.57 -1.63
N ASP A 19 -23.04 -16.93 -2.03
CA ASP A 19 -23.57 -16.67 -3.36
C ASP A 19 -24.18 -15.27 -3.50
N ASN A 20 -24.76 -14.73 -2.42
CA ASN A 20 -25.47 -13.44 -2.45
C ASN A 20 -24.72 -12.27 -1.81
N CYS A 21 -23.65 -12.52 -1.04
CA CYS A 21 -22.98 -11.47 -0.26
C CYS A 21 -22.43 -10.32 -1.12
N ILE A 22 -21.87 -10.62 -2.30
CA ILE A 22 -21.32 -9.61 -3.22
C ILE A 22 -22.43 -8.73 -3.81
N GLU A 23 -23.55 -9.33 -4.20
CA GLU A 23 -24.71 -8.59 -4.72
C GLU A 23 -25.32 -7.70 -3.65
N ILE A 24 -25.48 -8.24 -2.43
CA ILE A 24 -25.98 -7.48 -1.26
C ILE A 24 -25.05 -6.30 -0.97
N ARG A 25 -23.72 -6.51 -1.03
CA ARG A 25 -22.72 -5.46 -0.80
C ARG A 25 -22.64 -4.42 -1.94
N SER A 26 -23.21 -4.74 -3.10
CA SER A 26 -23.29 -3.88 -4.29
C SER A 26 -24.60 -3.09 -4.39
N LEU A 27 -25.55 -3.29 -3.47
CA LEU A 27 -26.85 -2.63 -3.52
C LEU A 27 -26.70 -1.09 -3.43
N PRO A 28 -27.41 -0.32 -4.27
CA PRO A 28 -27.30 1.14 -4.26
C PRO A 28 -27.84 1.72 -2.96
N GLY A 29 -27.11 2.66 -2.36
CA GLY A 29 -27.54 3.40 -1.18
C GLY A 29 -27.34 2.68 0.15
N ILE A 30 -26.81 1.44 0.17
CA ILE A 30 -26.48 0.75 1.43
C ILE A 30 -25.35 1.44 2.19
N SER A 31 -24.51 2.23 1.52
CA SER A 31 -23.44 3.07 2.11
C SER A 31 -23.91 4.01 3.21
N LYS A 32 -25.22 4.30 3.27
CA LYS A 32 -25.83 5.10 4.34
C LYS A 32 -25.97 4.35 5.67
N ASN A 33 -25.98 3.02 5.64
CA ASN A 33 -26.11 2.17 6.83
C ASN A 33 -24.77 1.48 7.14
N LYS A 34 -23.92 2.18 7.92
CA LYS A 34 -22.57 1.71 8.27
C LYS A 34 -22.59 0.38 9.01
N GLU A 35 -23.52 0.19 9.93
CA GLU A 35 -23.64 -1.04 10.73
C GLU A 35 -23.95 -2.26 9.85
N PHE A 36 -24.87 -2.09 8.89
CA PHE A 36 -25.21 -3.14 7.92
C PHE A 36 -24.01 -3.51 7.05
N ILE A 37 -23.28 -2.51 6.53
CA ILE A 37 -22.08 -2.75 5.71
C ILE A 37 -21.02 -3.47 6.51
N GLN A 38 -20.74 -3.05 7.74
CA GLN A 38 -19.74 -3.70 8.58
C GLN A 38 -20.06 -5.18 8.81
N GLN A 39 -21.33 -5.53 8.99
CA GLN A 39 -21.75 -6.93 9.12
C GLN A 39 -21.57 -7.73 7.82
N VAL A 40 -21.87 -7.12 6.67
CA VAL A 40 -21.66 -7.75 5.36
C VAL A 40 -20.17 -7.91 5.07
N ASP A 41 -19.36 -6.88 5.31
CA ASP A 41 -17.91 -6.87 5.09
C ASP A 41 -17.22 -7.89 6.01
N ALA A 42 -17.61 -7.97 7.28
CA ALA A 42 -17.10 -8.99 8.20
C ALA A 42 -17.44 -10.43 7.77
N PHE A 43 -18.63 -10.65 7.19
CA PHE A 43 -18.97 -11.95 6.62
C PHE A 43 -18.13 -12.25 5.37
N ILE A 44 -17.97 -11.27 4.48
CA ILE A 44 -17.16 -11.42 3.27
C ILE A 44 -15.72 -11.74 3.62
N GLU A 45 -15.12 -11.00 4.56
CA GLU A 45 -13.75 -11.22 5.03
C GLU A 45 -13.57 -12.64 5.58
N LYS A 46 -14.51 -13.10 6.41
CA LYS A 46 -14.47 -14.45 7.00
C LYS A 46 -14.56 -15.57 5.96
N GLU A 47 -15.45 -15.44 4.98
CA GLU A 47 -15.69 -16.49 3.97
C GLU A 47 -14.93 -16.23 2.65
N PHE A 48 -14.03 -15.24 2.61
CA PHE A 48 -13.35 -14.79 1.40
C PHE A 48 -12.61 -15.89 0.64
N PRO A 49 -11.96 -16.88 1.29
CA PRO A 49 -11.32 -17.99 0.58
C PRO A 49 -12.27 -18.83 -0.29
N LYS A 50 -13.58 -18.82 0.03
CA LYS A 50 -14.63 -19.45 -0.79
C LYS A 50 -15.21 -18.46 -1.79
N ILE A 51 -15.53 -17.24 -1.34
CA ILE A 51 -16.13 -16.18 -2.16
C ILE A 51 -15.21 -15.77 -3.32
N SER A 52 -13.89 -15.71 -3.11
CA SER A 52 -12.89 -15.38 -4.14
C SER A 52 -12.93 -16.28 -5.38
N LYS A 53 -13.51 -17.49 -5.27
CA LYS A 53 -13.64 -18.47 -6.36
C LYS A 53 -15.04 -18.47 -6.98
N SER A 54 -15.97 -17.67 -6.46
CA SER A 54 -17.36 -17.63 -6.92
C SER A 54 -17.51 -16.72 -8.13
N ASN A 55 -18.48 -17.03 -8.99
CA ASN A 55 -18.79 -16.24 -10.19
C ASN A 55 -19.07 -14.75 -9.87
N PRO A 56 -19.81 -14.39 -8.80
CA PRO A 56 -20.02 -12.98 -8.46
C PRO A 56 -18.73 -12.17 -8.34
N VAL A 57 -17.67 -12.72 -7.73
CA VAL A 57 -16.37 -12.03 -7.61
C VAL A 57 -15.64 -11.98 -8.94
N LEU A 58 -15.60 -13.10 -9.68
CA LEU A 58 -14.89 -13.18 -10.95
C LEU A 58 -15.49 -12.30 -12.05
N ASN A 59 -16.79 -11.97 -11.93
CA ASN A 59 -17.50 -11.06 -12.82
C ASN A 59 -17.36 -9.57 -12.43
N LEU A 60 -16.77 -9.26 -11.27
CA LEU A 60 -16.48 -7.88 -10.92
C LEU A 60 -15.44 -7.30 -11.84
N TYR A 61 -15.50 -5.98 -11.99
CA TYR A 61 -14.45 -5.20 -12.60
C TYR A 61 -13.10 -5.52 -11.94
N CYS A 62 -12.09 -5.88 -12.74
CA CYS A 62 -10.80 -6.39 -12.25
C CYS A 62 -9.64 -5.54 -12.76
N ILE A 63 -8.85 -5.00 -11.84
CA ILE A 63 -7.64 -4.24 -12.12
C ILE A 63 -6.44 -5.18 -11.96
N ARG A 64 -5.55 -5.17 -12.96
CA ARG A 64 -4.38 -6.04 -13.00
C ARG A 64 -3.11 -5.25 -12.75
N ILE A 65 -2.36 -5.63 -11.72
CA ILE A 65 -1.16 -4.92 -11.28
C ILE A 65 -0.02 -5.92 -11.07
N GLU A 66 1.14 -5.60 -11.61
CA GLU A 66 2.39 -6.30 -11.36
C GLU A 66 3.28 -5.43 -10.47
N VAL A 67 3.80 -5.98 -9.38
CA VAL A 67 4.68 -5.25 -8.45
C VAL A 67 6.09 -5.82 -8.51
N LEU A 68 6.99 -4.99 -8.98
CA LEU A 68 8.38 -5.28 -9.24
C LEU A 68 9.22 -5.18 -7.96
N HIS A 69 9.87 -6.27 -7.59
CA HIS A 69 10.78 -6.37 -6.45
C HIS A 69 12.21 -6.59 -6.94
N GLN A 70 13.18 -5.96 -6.28
CA GLN A 70 14.60 -6.12 -6.64
C GLN A 70 15.21 -7.37 -5.98
N PHE A 71 14.74 -7.70 -4.77
CA PHE A 71 15.29 -8.79 -3.97
C PHE A 71 14.23 -9.86 -3.71
N ARG A 72 14.66 -11.13 -3.69
CA ARG A 72 13.75 -12.27 -3.48
C ARG A 72 13.20 -12.28 -2.06
N GLU A 73 14.02 -11.88 -1.10
CA GLU A 73 13.69 -11.80 0.32
C GLU A 73 12.59 -10.78 0.57
N GLU A 74 12.58 -9.65 -0.15
CA GLU A 74 11.50 -8.66 -0.07
C GLU A 74 10.19 -9.24 -0.59
N MET A 75 10.26 -9.93 -1.73
CA MET A 75 9.09 -10.54 -2.39
C MET A 75 8.42 -11.61 -1.52
N ILE A 76 9.19 -12.41 -0.78
CA ILE A 76 8.66 -13.48 0.09
C ILE A 76 8.03 -12.92 1.37
N ASN A 77 8.53 -11.79 1.87
CA ASN A 77 8.08 -11.20 3.13
C ASN A 77 6.98 -10.13 2.96
N VAL A 78 6.32 -10.09 1.79
CA VAL A 78 5.24 -9.14 1.53
C VAL A 78 4.00 -9.48 2.37
N ASN A 79 3.53 -8.51 3.15
CA ASN A 79 2.20 -8.56 3.74
C ASN A 79 1.15 -8.20 2.67
N GLU A 80 0.25 -9.13 2.39
CA GLU A 80 -0.77 -8.99 1.35
C GLU A 80 -1.66 -7.75 1.55
N SER A 81 -2.33 -7.63 2.70
CA SER A 81 -3.30 -6.55 2.93
C SER A 81 -2.65 -5.17 2.86
N SER A 82 -1.40 -5.06 3.32
CA SER A 82 -0.63 -3.83 3.24
C SER A 82 -0.26 -3.45 1.81
N LEU A 83 0.15 -4.43 0.99
CA LEU A 83 0.42 -4.20 -0.42
C LEU A 83 -0.86 -3.80 -1.17
N CYS A 84 -1.99 -4.47 -0.91
CA CYS A 84 -3.28 -4.13 -1.49
C CYS A 84 -3.70 -2.69 -1.15
N ARG A 85 -3.46 -2.23 0.09
CA ARG A 85 -3.69 -0.84 0.51
C ARG A 85 -2.79 0.13 -0.26
N LEU A 86 -1.49 -0.15 -0.40
CA LEU A 86 -0.59 0.72 -1.17
C LEU A 86 -0.99 0.83 -2.64
N VAL A 87 -1.42 -0.29 -3.22
CA VAL A 87 -1.95 -0.33 -4.58
C VAL A 87 -3.21 0.53 -4.69
N LEU A 88 -4.14 0.41 -3.74
CA LEU A 88 -5.35 1.23 -3.69
C LEU A 88 -5.03 2.73 -3.60
N GLU A 89 -4.09 3.12 -2.72
CA GLU A 89 -3.62 4.50 -2.60
C GLU A 89 -2.97 5.03 -3.89
N TRP A 90 -2.19 4.18 -4.58
CA TRP A 90 -1.64 4.53 -5.89
C TRP A 90 -2.74 4.77 -6.93
N ILE A 91 -3.73 3.88 -7.02
CA ILE A 91 -4.86 4.03 -7.94
C ILE A 91 -5.62 5.32 -7.64
N LYS A 92 -5.97 5.55 -6.37
CA LYS A 92 -6.69 6.74 -5.92
C LYS A 92 -5.97 8.01 -6.37
N ARG A 93 -4.67 8.11 -6.10
CA ARG A 93 -3.84 9.27 -6.50
C ARG A 93 -3.79 9.48 -8.02
N GLU A 94 -3.69 8.41 -8.82
CA GLU A 94 -3.65 8.53 -10.28
C GLU A 94 -5.02 8.94 -10.87
N VAL A 95 -6.13 8.47 -10.29
CA VAL A 95 -7.49 8.82 -10.70
C VAL A 95 -7.84 10.26 -10.29
N GLU A 96 -7.57 10.64 -9.04
CA GLU A 96 -7.80 12.01 -8.56
C GLU A 96 -6.91 13.04 -9.26
N GLY A 97 -5.70 12.64 -9.65
CA GLY A 97 -4.80 13.46 -10.46
C GLY A 97 -5.13 13.52 -11.95
N GLU A 98 -6.28 12.96 -12.38
CA GLU A 98 -6.73 12.85 -13.79
C GLU A 98 -5.72 12.18 -14.73
N ASN A 99 -4.76 11.43 -14.18
CA ASN A 99 -3.76 10.71 -14.97
C ASN A 99 -4.33 9.40 -15.52
N LEU A 100 -5.39 8.89 -14.89
CA LEU A 100 -5.95 7.59 -15.17
C LEU A 100 -7.48 7.63 -15.10
N SER A 101 -8.13 6.96 -16.06
CA SER A 101 -9.58 6.75 -16.02
C SER A 101 -9.91 5.35 -15.54
N MET A 102 -11.12 5.18 -15.00
CA MET A 102 -11.66 3.85 -14.66
C MET A 102 -11.74 2.91 -15.87
N GLN A 103 -11.75 3.41 -17.11
CA GLN A 103 -11.70 2.52 -18.28
C GLN A 103 -10.28 1.96 -18.49
N MET A 104 -9.27 2.83 -18.41
CA MET A 104 -7.86 2.43 -18.58
C MET A 104 -7.39 1.42 -17.54
N LEU A 105 -7.94 1.50 -16.32
CA LEU A 105 -7.64 0.57 -15.23
C LEU A 105 -8.03 -0.91 -15.54
N ALA A 106 -9.00 -1.14 -16.43
CA ALA A 106 -9.45 -2.49 -16.78
C ALA A 106 -8.74 -3.05 -18.00
N GLU A 107 -8.40 -2.18 -18.95
CA GLU A 107 -7.81 -2.59 -20.23
C GLU A 107 -6.32 -2.92 -20.09
N LYS A 108 -5.65 -2.35 -19.09
CA LYS A 108 -4.21 -2.42 -18.94
C LYS A 108 -3.78 -3.15 -17.69
N THR A 109 -2.63 -3.82 -17.81
CA THR A 109 -1.88 -4.28 -16.65
C THR A 109 -0.82 -3.23 -16.32
N PHE A 110 -0.80 -2.73 -15.09
CA PHE A 110 0.18 -1.73 -14.65
C PHE A 110 1.34 -2.41 -13.96
N MET A 111 2.56 -2.01 -14.30
CA MET A 111 3.77 -2.50 -13.64
C MET A 111 4.30 -1.40 -12.73
N LEU A 112 4.32 -1.69 -11.44
CA LEU A 112 4.70 -0.76 -10.39
C LEU A 112 5.98 -1.22 -9.71
N TYR A 113 6.70 -0.28 -9.12
CA TYR A 113 7.81 -0.57 -8.23
C TYR A 113 7.66 0.19 -6.92
N LEU A 114 8.25 -0.35 -5.86
CA LEU A 114 8.31 0.34 -4.59
C LEU A 114 9.53 1.28 -4.55
N ALA A 115 9.26 2.58 -4.43
CA ALA A 115 10.28 3.61 -4.32
C ALA A 115 10.90 3.65 -2.91
N ILE A 116 12.02 4.36 -2.77
CA ILE A 116 12.73 4.54 -1.48
C ILE A 116 11.85 5.07 -0.35
N ASP A 117 10.83 5.87 -0.66
CA ASP A 117 9.90 6.47 0.30
C ASP A 117 8.71 5.56 0.64
N ASN A 118 8.75 4.30 0.20
CA ASN A 118 7.68 3.30 0.36
C ASN A 118 6.39 3.65 -0.39
N SER A 119 6.43 4.56 -1.36
CA SER A 119 5.34 4.78 -2.29
C SER A 119 5.47 3.85 -3.51
N LEU A 120 4.34 3.42 -4.06
CA LEU A 120 4.32 2.76 -5.37
C LEU A 120 4.43 3.79 -6.48
N GLN A 121 5.25 3.48 -7.47
CA GLN A 121 5.43 4.27 -8.69
C GLN A 121 5.35 3.39 -9.93
N ASP A 122 4.95 4.00 -11.04
CA ASP A 122 4.81 3.31 -12.33
C ASP A 122 6.18 3.12 -13.00
N CYS A 123 6.50 1.90 -13.42
CA CYS A 123 7.76 1.54 -14.08
C CYS A 123 8.00 2.29 -15.40
N SER A 124 6.96 2.83 -16.04
CA SER A 124 7.11 3.68 -17.23
C SER A 124 7.85 4.99 -16.96
N SER A 125 7.95 5.40 -15.70
CA SER A 125 8.70 6.58 -15.26
C SER A 125 10.18 6.32 -14.95
N LEU A 126 10.61 5.05 -14.93
CA LEU A 126 12.02 4.71 -14.65
C LEU A 126 12.94 5.25 -15.75
N PRO A 127 14.11 5.82 -15.42
CA PRO A 127 15.08 6.26 -16.41
C PRO A 127 15.63 5.07 -17.21
N SER A 128 15.87 5.27 -18.51
CA SER A 128 16.49 4.24 -19.35
C SER A 128 17.95 4.03 -18.99
N GLY A 129 18.38 2.77 -18.90
CA GLY A 129 19.77 2.41 -18.55
C GLY A 129 20.07 2.33 -17.05
N ASP A 130 19.06 2.44 -16.19
CA ASP A 130 19.19 2.07 -14.77
C ASP A 130 19.35 0.54 -14.62
N VAL A 131 19.95 0.08 -13.52
CA VAL A 131 20.08 -1.36 -13.20
C VAL A 131 18.71 -2.04 -13.14
N SER A 132 17.70 -1.25 -12.79
CA SER A 132 16.30 -1.63 -12.71
C SER A 132 15.58 -1.71 -14.06
N ASP A 133 16.18 -1.17 -15.14
CA ASP A 133 15.61 -1.10 -16.49
C ASP A 133 15.85 -2.39 -17.28
N THR A 134 15.33 -3.50 -16.75
CA THR A 134 15.44 -4.83 -17.36
C THR A 134 14.58 -4.95 -18.62
N GLU A 135 14.81 -6.01 -19.41
CA GLU A 135 14.04 -6.28 -20.64
C GLU A 135 12.52 -6.23 -20.40
N MET A 136 12.05 -6.78 -19.26
CA MET A 136 10.64 -6.75 -18.86
C MET A 136 10.12 -5.31 -18.68
N VAL A 137 10.90 -4.46 -18.01
CA VAL A 137 10.57 -3.03 -17.79
C VAL A 137 10.60 -2.25 -19.11
N GLN A 138 11.55 -2.55 -19.99
CA GLN A 138 11.65 -1.95 -21.31
C GLN A 138 10.46 -2.30 -22.20
N ASP A 139 10.03 -3.55 -22.20
CA ASP A 139 8.86 -4.00 -22.96
C ASP A 139 7.57 -3.39 -22.41
N TYR A 140 7.44 -3.31 -21.07
CA TYR A 140 6.35 -2.58 -20.44
C TYR A 140 6.31 -1.10 -20.85
N LYS A 141 7.47 -0.41 -20.88
CA LYS A 141 7.59 0.98 -21.35
C LYS A 141 7.11 1.12 -22.80
N LYS A 142 7.56 0.24 -23.71
CA LYS A 142 7.16 0.25 -25.12
C LYS A 142 5.65 0.09 -25.28
N MET A 143 5.05 -0.86 -24.56
CA MET A 143 3.59 -1.08 -24.58
C MET A 143 2.83 0.13 -24.02
N SER A 144 3.32 0.71 -22.91
CA SER A 144 2.67 1.84 -22.24
C SER A 144 2.73 3.15 -23.04
N LEU A 145 3.78 3.35 -23.85
CA LEU A 145 3.94 4.53 -24.70
C LEU A 145 2.99 4.56 -25.89
N LYS A 146 2.56 3.38 -26.39
CA LYS A 146 1.67 3.27 -27.56
C LYS A 146 0.29 3.89 -27.32
N ASP A 147 -0.11 3.98 -26.05
CA ASP A 147 -1.44 4.42 -25.65
C ASP A 147 -1.47 5.84 -25.04
N LYS A 148 -0.31 6.51 -24.89
CA LYS A 148 -0.28 7.88 -24.40
C LYS A 148 -0.53 8.84 -25.57
N PRO A 149 -1.51 9.75 -25.48
CA PRO A 149 -1.63 10.81 -26.47
C PRO A 149 -0.36 11.65 -26.48
N VAL A 150 0.12 11.98 -27.68
CA VAL A 150 1.33 12.78 -27.93
C VAL A 150 1.15 14.15 -27.25
N GLY A 151 1.63 14.31 -26.00
CA GLY A 151 1.56 15.60 -25.31
C GLY A 151 1.66 15.62 -23.78
N SER A 152 1.35 14.54 -23.05
CA SER A 152 1.37 14.60 -21.58
C SER A 152 2.74 14.26 -20.96
N LYS A 153 3.65 15.24 -20.93
CA LYS A 153 4.81 15.17 -20.04
C LYS A 153 4.41 15.61 -18.63
N ALA A 154 3.71 14.74 -17.91
CA ALA A 154 3.55 14.91 -16.47
C ALA A 154 4.94 14.79 -15.81
N LYS A 155 5.45 15.91 -15.27
CA LYS A 155 6.70 15.95 -14.50
C LYS A 155 6.48 15.22 -13.16
N ARG A 156 6.57 13.90 -13.15
CA ARG A 156 6.58 13.11 -11.91
C ARG A 156 7.96 13.20 -11.25
N LYS A 157 7.98 13.28 -9.92
CA LYS A 157 9.21 13.15 -9.14
C LYS A 157 9.64 11.68 -9.20
N ILE A 158 10.68 11.40 -9.99
CA ILE A 158 11.28 10.07 -10.09
C ILE A 158 12.01 9.81 -8.77
N LEU A 159 11.56 8.79 -8.03
CA LEU A 159 12.23 8.31 -6.83
C LEU A 159 12.93 6.99 -7.17
N GLY A 160 14.18 6.85 -6.75
CA GLY A 160 14.93 5.62 -7.00
C GLY A 160 14.34 4.41 -6.26
N GLN A 161 14.81 3.22 -6.62
CA GLN A 161 14.58 2.00 -5.86
C GLN A 161 15.61 1.83 -4.75
N PRO A 162 15.27 1.12 -3.65
CA PRO A 162 16.22 0.83 -2.58
C PRO A 162 17.39 -0.02 -3.09
N SER A 163 18.61 0.33 -2.69
CA SER A 163 19.84 -0.36 -3.11
C SER A 163 20.20 -1.60 -2.27
N LYS A 164 19.43 -1.89 -1.21
CA LYS A 164 19.64 -3.02 -0.28
C LYS A 164 18.29 -3.64 0.08
N PRO A 165 18.23 -4.97 0.35
CA PRO A 165 17.01 -5.64 0.75
C PRO A 165 16.53 -5.08 2.09
N ARG A 166 15.25 -4.74 2.19
CA ARG A 166 14.62 -4.25 3.42
C ARG A 166 13.33 -5.01 3.70
N VAL A 167 13.08 -5.36 4.97
CA VAL A 167 11.76 -5.87 5.34
C VAL A 167 10.82 -4.69 5.31
N LEU A 168 9.84 -4.82 4.43
CA LEU A 168 8.69 -3.95 4.41
C LEU A 168 7.78 -4.41 5.55
N VAL A 169 8.19 -4.07 6.78
CA VAL A 169 7.26 -4.04 7.90
C VAL A 169 6.36 -2.85 7.60
N TYR A 170 5.34 -3.10 6.81
CA TYR A 170 4.20 -2.22 6.72
C TYR A 170 3.62 -2.22 8.12
N SER A 171 4.12 -1.28 8.92
CA SER A 171 3.54 -0.98 10.22
C SER A 171 2.08 -0.73 9.94
N ASP A 172 1.23 -1.23 10.83
CA ASP A 172 -0.23 -1.17 10.80
C ASP A 172 -0.70 0.30 10.89
N ILE A 173 -0.23 1.16 9.97
CA ILE A 173 -0.45 2.61 9.82
C ILE A 173 -1.96 2.89 9.66
N GLY A 174 -2.78 1.86 9.50
CA GLY A 174 -4.20 1.96 9.25
C GLY A 174 -5.13 1.77 10.45
N LYS A 175 -4.71 1.29 11.62
CA LYS A 175 -5.70 1.08 12.71
C LYS A 175 -6.17 2.37 13.37
N GLU A 176 -5.33 3.41 13.41
CA GLU A 176 -5.74 4.73 13.95
C GLU A 176 -6.22 5.72 12.86
N VAL A 177 -5.95 5.44 11.58
CA VAL A 177 -6.47 6.21 10.42
C VAL A 177 -7.76 5.58 9.86
N GLU A 178 -8.48 4.80 10.68
CA GLU A 178 -9.84 4.32 10.37
C GLU A 178 -10.91 5.41 10.60
N LEU A 179 -10.55 6.58 11.12
CA LEU A 179 -11.49 7.61 11.57
C LEU A 179 -12.07 8.50 10.46
N GLU A 180 -11.51 8.47 9.25
CA GLU A 180 -12.11 9.10 8.06
C GLU A 180 -12.13 8.10 6.89
N MET A 181 -12.78 6.95 7.08
CA MET A 181 -13.13 6.06 5.95
C MET A 181 -13.95 6.86 4.94
N GLU A 182 -13.31 7.30 3.85
CA GLU A 182 -14.04 7.59 2.61
C GLU A 182 -14.64 6.26 2.15
N PRO A 183 -15.97 6.08 2.23
CA PRO A 183 -16.59 4.78 1.92
C PRO A 183 -16.33 4.34 0.48
N ASP A 184 -15.97 5.30 -0.37
CA ASP A 184 -15.76 5.11 -1.80
C ASP A 184 -14.40 4.50 -2.15
N TRP A 185 -13.41 4.52 -1.24
CA TRP A 185 -12.06 3.98 -1.44
C TRP A 185 -11.65 3.13 -0.25
N SER A 186 -11.97 1.83 -0.28
CA SER A 186 -11.71 0.94 0.85
C SER A 186 -11.29 -0.47 0.43
N LEU A 187 -10.35 -1.04 1.18
CA LEU A 187 -10.03 -2.47 1.12
C LEU A 187 -10.99 -3.23 2.03
N ILE A 188 -11.76 -4.16 1.47
CA ILE A 188 -12.67 -5.02 2.24
C ILE A 188 -11.90 -6.24 2.75
N THR A 189 -11.24 -6.96 1.85
CA THR A 189 -10.48 -8.17 2.20
C THR A 189 -9.50 -8.54 1.09
N SER A 190 -8.57 -9.43 1.39
CA SER A 190 -7.51 -9.90 0.50
C SER A 190 -7.21 -11.38 0.77
N CYS A 191 -6.96 -12.18 -0.27
CA CYS A 191 -6.39 -13.52 -0.16
C CYS A 191 -5.30 -13.83 -1.21
N SER A 192 -4.27 -14.56 -0.76
CA SER A 192 -3.30 -15.19 -1.64
C SER A 192 -3.95 -16.27 -2.49
N VAL A 193 -3.82 -16.13 -3.81
CA VAL A 193 -4.28 -17.09 -4.82
C VAL A 193 -3.12 -17.93 -5.39
N GLY A 194 -1.88 -17.58 -5.05
CA GLY A 194 -0.66 -18.29 -5.39
C GLY A 194 0.55 -17.71 -4.65
N GLU A 195 1.72 -18.34 -4.80
CA GLU A 195 2.95 -17.99 -4.05
C GLU A 195 3.34 -16.50 -4.17
N HIS A 196 3.06 -15.89 -5.32
CA HIS A 196 3.38 -14.49 -5.63
C HIS A 196 2.19 -13.76 -6.25
N SER A 197 0.97 -14.20 -5.93
CA SER A 197 -0.26 -13.64 -6.51
C SER A 197 -1.33 -13.47 -5.44
N PHE A 198 -1.92 -12.28 -5.41
CA PHE A 198 -2.94 -11.88 -4.46
C PHE A 198 -4.20 -11.42 -5.20
N LEU A 199 -5.35 -11.63 -4.56
CA LEU A 199 -6.63 -11.12 -5.00
C LEU A 199 -7.26 -10.33 -3.85
N ALA A 200 -7.62 -9.08 -4.10
CA ALA A 200 -8.33 -8.27 -3.12
C ALA A 200 -9.69 -7.84 -3.62
N LEU A 201 -10.64 -7.72 -2.70
CA LEU A 201 -11.93 -7.09 -2.91
C LEU A 201 -11.90 -5.67 -2.36
N VAL A 202 -12.20 -4.70 -3.22
CA VAL A 202 -12.09 -3.27 -2.90
C VAL A 202 -13.32 -2.51 -3.35
N THR A 203 -13.54 -1.35 -2.73
CA THR A 203 -14.44 -0.31 -3.23
C THR A 203 -13.62 0.77 -3.93
N LEU A 204 -13.97 1.10 -5.17
CA LEU A 204 -13.35 2.15 -5.99
C LEU A 204 -14.43 3.12 -6.47
N GLY A 205 -14.38 4.37 -6.02
CA GLY A 205 -15.41 5.37 -6.32
C GLY A 205 -16.83 4.87 -5.97
N GLY A 206 -16.97 4.13 -4.87
CA GLY A 206 -18.25 3.58 -4.41
C GLY A 206 -18.72 2.31 -5.12
N LYS A 207 -17.94 1.76 -6.06
CA LYS A 207 -18.24 0.50 -6.77
C LYS A 207 -17.34 -0.63 -6.30
N LEU A 208 -17.90 -1.83 -6.18
CA LEU A 208 -17.10 -3.03 -5.91
C LEU A 208 -16.25 -3.42 -7.12
N SER A 209 -15.01 -3.78 -6.84
CA SER A 209 -14.03 -4.19 -7.83
C SER A 209 -13.02 -5.15 -7.20
N THR A 210 -12.27 -5.85 -8.04
CA THR A 210 -11.18 -6.72 -7.61
C THR A 210 -9.83 -6.16 -8.04
N LEU A 211 -8.82 -6.36 -7.20
CA LEU A 211 -7.42 -6.10 -7.52
C LEU A 211 -6.70 -7.45 -7.65
N SER A 212 -6.18 -7.75 -8.83
CA SER A 212 -5.30 -8.89 -9.06
C SER A 212 -3.86 -8.38 -9.06
N ILE A 213 -3.09 -8.76 -8.04
CA ILE A 213 -1.72 -8.30 -7.83
C ILE A 213 -0.77 -9.48 -8.02
N GLN A 214 0.22 -9.33 -8.90
CA GLN A 214 1.27 -10.33 -9.13
C GLN A 214 2.64 -9.73 -8.79
N LEU A 215 3.42 -10.43 -7.97
CA LEU A 215 4.79 -10.01 -7.68
C LEU A 215 5.73 -10.51 -8.78
N ARG A 216 6.66 -9.64 -9.20
CA ARG A 216 7.69 -9.95 -10.20
C ARG A 216 9.05 -9.64 -9.62
N LEU A 217 9.97 -10.61 -9.68
CA LEU A 217 11.37 -10.37 -9.36
C LEU A 217 12.07 -9.74 -10.56
N ASN A 218 12.71 -8.60 -10.33
CA ASN A 218 13.45 -7.85 -11.34
C ASN A 218 14.88 -8.37 -11.43
N THR A 219 15.09 -9.51 -12.07
CA THR A 219 16.44 -10.03 -12.28
C THR A 219 17.13 -9.26 -13.40
N PRO A 220 18.27 -8.58 -13.17
CA PRO A 220 18.99 -7.88 -14.22
C PRO A 220 19.46 -8.85 -15.30
N SER A 221 19.27 -8.48 -16.56
CA SER A 221 19.60 -9.29 -17.75
C SER A 221 21.10 -9.49 -17.96
N THR A 222 21.95 -8.76 -17.22
CA THR A 222 23.40 -8.89 -17.28
C THR A 222 23.93 -9.40 -15.94
N PRO A 223 24.73 -10.48 -15.91
CA PRO A 223 25.51 -10.79 -14.73
C PRO A 223 26.51 -9.65 -14.56
N SER A 224 26.36 -8.85 -13.51
CA SER A 224 27.38 -7.87 -13.14
C SER A 224 28.75 -8.56 -13.11
N PRO A 225 29.80 -8.03 -13.75
CA PRO A 225 31.13 -8.64 -13.80
C PRO A 225 31.90 -8.54 -12.47
N VAL A 226 31.19 -8.39 -11.35
CA VAL A 226 31.74 -8.40 -9.99
C VAL A 226 31.10 -9.54 -9.21
N GLN A 227 31.16 -10.74 -9.77
CA GLN A 227 31.31 -11.92 -8.92
C GLN A 227 32.76 -11.92 -8.46
N THR A 228 33.04 -11.28 -7.32
CA THR A 228 34.15 -11.77 -6.50
C THR A 228 33.82 -13.24 -6.21
N PRO A 229 34.68 -14.19 -6.57
CA PRO A 229 34.40 -15.60 -6.36
C PRO A 229 34.20 -15.83 -4.86
N ASP A 230 33.06 -16.41 -4.49
CA ASP A 230 32.75 -16.92 -3.15
C ASP A 230 33.76 -18.03 -2.82
N THR A 231 34.95 -17.59 -2.42
CA THR A 231 36.02 -18.46 -1.98
C THR A 231 35.83 -18.63 -0.49
N SER A 232 35.23 -19.76 -0.14
CA SER A 232 35.43 -20.47 1.13
C SER A 232 35.26 -19.63 2.40
N ARG A 233 34.06 -19.12 2.67
CA ARG A 233 33.62 -18.95 4.06
C ARG A 233 32.60 -20.03 4.36
N HIS A 234 32.88 -20.85 5.38
CA HIS A 234 31.91 -21.78 5.94
C HIS A 234 30.63 -21.03 6.29
N ALA A 235 29.49 -21.70 6.14
CA ALA A 235 28.16 -21.22 6.53
C ALA A 235 28.14 -20.88 8.03
N SER A 236 28.59 -19.68 8.39
CA SER A 236 28.05 -18.98 9.53
C SER A 236 26.70 -18.44 9.10
N GLU A 237 25.66 -18.72 9.90
CA GLU A 237 24.31 -18.17 9.76
C GLU A 237 24.32 -16.63 9.85
N GLU A 238 24.82 -15.94 8.83
CA GLU A 238 24.55 -14.52 8.65
C GLU A 238 23.12 -14.43 8.11
N LYS A 239 22.16 -14.29 9.04
CA LYS A 239 20.82 -13.81 8.69
C LYS A 239 21.01 -12.56 7.84
N PRO A 240 20.34 -12.42 6.68
CA PRO A 240 20.42 -11.17 5.92
C PRO A 240 20.04 -10.03 6.86
N ASP A 241 20.85 -8.97 6.90
CA ASP A 241 20.57 -7.74 7.65
C ASP A 241 19.30 -7.09 7.08
N LEU A 242 18.17 -7.60 7.55
CA LEU A 242 16.82 -7.20 7.18
C LEU A 242 16.54 -5.86 7.88
N TYR A 243 16.79 -4.76 7.18
CA TYR A 243 16.46 -3.43 7.70
C TYR A 243 14.94 -3.21 7.65
N CYS A 244 14.32 -2.92 8.78
CA CYS A 244 12.93 -2.44 8.81
C CYS A 244 12.91 -1.00 8.29
N ALA A 245 12.26 -0.77 7.16
CA ALA A 245 12.03 0.58 6.66
C ALA A 245 10.99 1.28 7.55
N LEU A 246 11.45 2.03 8.54
CA LEU A 246 10.58 2.87 9.36
C LEU A 246 10.00 4.02 8.53
N ALA A 247 8.75 4.39 8.77
CA ALA A 247 8.12 5.54 8.13
C ALA A 247 8.96 6.82 8.34
N ASN A 248 8.98 7.70 7.33
CA ASN A 248 9.59 9.02 7.47
C ASN A 248 8.88 9.79 8.59
N MET A 249 9.60 10.13 9.66
CA MET A 249 9.01 10.82 10.81
C MET A 249 8.58 12.24 10.42
N SER A 250 7.37 12.63 10.82
CA SER A 250 6.80 13.97 10.61
C SER A 250 7.48 15.06 11.44
N CYS A 251 8.35 14.69 12.39
CA CYS A 251 9.13 15.60 13.20
C CYS A 251 10.61 15.18 13.29
N PRO A 252 11.55 16.13 13.34
CA PRO A 252 12.96 15.82 13.57
C PRO A 252 13.15 15.19 14.94
N ARG A 253 14.00 14.14 15.01
CA ARG A 253 14.34 13.46 16.26
C ARG A 253 14.99 14.43 17.25
N CYS A 254 14.42 14.58 18.44
CA CYS A 254 15.19 14.99 19.61
C CYS A 254 16.22 13.89 19.86
N SER A 255 17.49 14.14 19.52
CA SER A 255 18.56 13.23 19.94
C SER A 255 18.70 13.36 21.46
N VAL A 256 18.50 12.25 22.16
CA VAL A 256 18.79 12.13 23.59
C VAL A 256 20.06 11.29 23.68
N GLY A 257 21.16 11.93 24.07
CA GLY A 257 22.41 11.24 24.42
C GLY A 257 22.56 11.23 25.93
N CYS A 258 22.76 10.06 26.53
CA CYS A 258 23.20 9.98 27.93
C CYS A 258 24.69 9.60 27.98
N ALA A 259 25.44 10.28 28.83
CA ALA A 259 26.84 9.97 29.12
C ALA A 259 27.08 10.07 30.63
N ASN A 260 27.86 9.15 31.19
CA ASN A 260 28.28 9.21 32.58
C ASN A 260 29.57 10.03 32.67
N PHE A 261 29.54 11.13 33.42
CA PHE A 261 30.73 11.92 33.73
C PHE A 261 30.86 12.05 35.25
N LEU A 262 31.99 11.59 35.79
CA LEU A 262 32.31 11.63 37.23
C LEU A 262 31.18 11.07 38.12
N ASN A 263 30.67 9.87 37.77
CA ASN A 263 29.58 9.20 38.47
C ASN A 263 28.24 9.93 38.47
N THR A 264 28.08 10.95 37.61
CA THR A 264 26.85 11.69 37.40
C THR A 264 26.35 11.45 35.98
N LEU A 265 25.08 11.06 35.86
CA LEU A 265 24.45 10.82 34.57
C LEU A 265 24.07 12.16 33.92
N VAL A 266 24.66 12.48 32.77
CA VAL A 266 24.36 13.70 32.02
C VAL A 266 23.52 13.32 30.81
N VAL A 267 22.35 13.97 30.68
CA VAL A 267 21.43 13.77 29.56
C VAL A 267 21.39 15.04 28.73
N CYS A 268 21.81 14.95 27.46
CA CYS A 268 21.74 16.04 26.51
C CYS A 268 20.54 15.80 25.57
N VAL A 269 19.58 16.73 25.59
CA VAL A 269 18.47 16.77 24.64
C VAL A 269 18.71 17.91 23.66
N ARG A 270 18.90 17.61 22.37
CA ARG A 270 18.99 18.66 21.35
C ARG A 270 17.59 18.94 20.79
N GLY A 271 16.89 19.91 21.38
CA GLY A 271 15.65 20.47 20.87
C GLY A 271 15.87 21.86 20.27
N THR A 272 15.37 22.12 19.07
CA THR A 272 15.23 23.48 18.53
C THR A 272 14.17 24.21 19.35
N VAL A 273 14.59 25.14 20.21
CA VAL A 273 13.70 26.04 20.94
C VAL A 273 13.10 27.03 19.95
N HIS A 274 11.81 26.89 19.63
CA HIS A 274 11.01 28.03 19.16
C HIS A 274 10.71 28.89 20.38
N SER A 275 11.46 29.98 20.53
CA SER A 275 11.23 30.98 21.58
C SER A 275 9.91 31.70 21.32
N ARG A 276 8.83 31.26 21.99
CA ARG A 276 7.63 32.07 22.21
C ARG A 276 7.91 32.99 23.41
N ASN A 277 7.87 34.29 23.14
CA ASN A 277 8.06 35.34 24.13
C ASN A 277 6.69 35.65 24.76
N GLU A 278 6.35 35.00 25.87
CA GLU A 278 5.20 35.38 26.70
C GLU A 278 5.72 36.11 27.93
N ARG A 279 5.47 37.42 27.99
CA ARG A 279 5.69 38.24 29.19
C ARG A 279 4.61 37.86 30.21
N MET A 280 5.04 37.42 31.38
CA MET A 280 4.20 37.30 32.57
C MET A 280 3.94 38.70 33.13
N GLU A 281 2.67 39.10 33.21
CA GLU A 281 2.20 40.17 34.11
C GLU A 281 1.98 39.56 35.51
N GLU A 282 2.56 40.19 36.54
CA GLU A 282 2.34 39.86 37.95
C GLU A 282 0.98 40.39 38.44
N PRO A 283 0.22 39.64 39.24
CA PRO A 283 -0.82 40.21 40.08
C PRO A 283 -0.29 40.48 41.50
N THR A 284 -0.54 41.71 41.94
CA THR A 284 -0.38 42.25 43.30
C THR A 284 -1.15 41.42 44.33
N SER A 285 -0.51 41.07 45.44
CA SER A 285 -1.17 40.50 46.63
C SER A 285 -1.43 41.59 47.68
N ASP A 286 -2.70 41.79 48.01
CA ASP A 286 -3.13 42.44 49.25
C ASP A 286 -2.72 41.61 50.48
N ALA A 287 -1.96 42.21 51.39
CA ALA A 287 -2.05 42.12 52.86
C ALA A 287 -0.95 42.97 53.51
#